data_AF-A0A8J6FDB6-F1
#
_entry.id   AF-A0A8J6FDB6-F1
#
_cell.length_a   1.000
_cell.length_b   1.000
_cell.length_c   1.000
_cell.angle_alpha   90.00
_cell.angle_beta   90.00
_cell.angle_gamma   90.00
#
_symmetry.space_group_name_H-M   'P 1'
#
loop_
_entity.id
_entity.type
_entity.pdbx_description
1 polymer ?
#
loop_
_entity_poly.entity_id
_entity_poly.type
_entity_poly.pdbx_seq_one_letter_code
_entity_poly.pdbx_strand_id
1 'polypeptide(L)'
;MQELQKVPSEMARLVAVCRDGEDEFPFDTRQIPLYIDDSLTMVMEFSDSMLTLDKQQIDNLQLKKFAQRHSMLKEHDLSIAMMVTSREVFNTLSQLVPCVGCRRSVERLFTQLVESGNPALDPLSIGAKGILTLSHSCMSDAAKLYTLFYVCGAKLSGMIEAIPKSKKNKRCQLHSLDTHKPKPLGGNWMDIWEVMSQECRDEVVLIDSNFLLETLENYLRKHRFCTDCKNKVLRAYNILIGDLDCSTEKGYCAALYEGLRCCPHERHIHVCCETDFIAHLLGRAEPEFAGGYERRERHAKTIDIAQEEVLTCLGIHLYERLHRIWQKLRAEEQTWQMLFYLGVDALRKSFEIISVREDKMTYLRRPDLSTDLTPASAHPAVAKVADAYAKAVDCQDNLKSPCSWLQNLAESLEISRGAAVSGF
;
A
#
# COMPACT_ATOMS: atom_id res chain seq x y z
N MET A 1 -19.70 -18.65 22.17
CA MET A 1 -18.43 -19.21 21.63
C MET A 1 -18.63 -19.51 20.16
N GLN A 2 -18.31 -18.53 19.31
CA GLN A 2 -17.97 -18.76 17.91
C GLN A 2 -16.63 -18.08 17.78
N GLU A 3 -15.58 -18.90 17.68
CA GLU A 3 -14.26 -18.45 17.25
C GLU A 3 -14.44 -17.87 15.86
N LEU A 4 -14.45 -16.54 15.79
CA LEU A 4 -14.07 -15.84 14.58
C LEU A 4 -12.65 -16.29 14.29
N GLN A 5 -12.48 -17.21 13.34
CA GLN A 5 -11.21 -17.46 12.69
C GLN A 5 -10.66 -16.10 12.24
N LYS A 6 -9.75 -15.56 13.05
CA LYS A 6 -8.92 -14.42 12.70
C LYS A 6 -7.97 -14.97 11.64
N VAL A 7 -8.38 -14.90 10.37
CA VAL A 7 -7.44 -15.05 9.25
C VAL A 7 -6.32 -14.06 9.54
N PRO A 8 -5.05 -14.48 9.64
CA PRO A 8 -3.95 -13.54 9.85
C PRO A 8 -4.04 -12.52 8.71
N SER A 9 -4.33 -11.28 9.08
CA SER A 9 -4.41 -10.17 8.15
C SER A 9 -3.08 -10.14 7.38
N GLU A 10 -3.13 -10.23 6.05
CA GLU A 10 -2.01 -10.16 5.09
C GLU A 10 -1.29 -8.80 5.13
N MET A 11 -0.92 -8.33 6.33
CA MET A 11 -0.32 -7.03 6.56
C MET A 11 1.16 -7.07 6.30
N ALA A 12 1.66 -5.98 5.75
CA ALA A 12 3.08 -5.68 5.78
C ALA A 12 3.61 -5.67 7.22
N ARG A 13 4.86 -6.11 7.37
CA ARG A 13 5.57 -6.21 8.64
C ARG A 13 6.51 -5.03 8.82
N LEU A 14 6.79 -4.68 10.06
CA LEU A 14 7.81 -3.70 10.41
C LEU A 14 9.02 -4.46 10.95
N VAL A 15 10.09 -4.53 10.16
CA VAL A 15 11.16 -5.51 10.39
C VAL A 15 12.42 -4.92 11.02
N ALA A 16 12.70 -3.64 10.79
CA ALA A 16 13.88 -2.94 11.30
C ALA A 16 13.62 -1.43 11.45
N VAL A 17 14.57 -0.72 12.06
CA VAL A 17 14.56 0.75 12.21
C VAL A 17 15.76 1.33 11.44
N CYS A 18 15.53 2.32 10.60
CA CYS A 18 16.61 3.05 9.93
C CYS A 18 17.16 4.10 10.89
N ARG A 19 18.44 4.01 11.26
CA ARG A 19 19.08 4.93 12.22
C ARG A 19 19.72 6.10 11.48
N ASP A 20 19.59 7.29 12.07
CA ASP A 20 20.20 8.50 11.53
C ASP A 20 21.74 8.35 11.44
N GLY A 21 22.29 8.63 10.26
CA GLY A 21 23.73 8.54 9.98
C GLY A 21 24.17 7.31 9.17
N GLU A 22 23.25 6.40 8.83
CA GLU A 22 23.49 5.36 7.82
C GLU A 22 23.16 5.93 6.43
N ASP A 23 24.20 6.26 5.64
CA ASP A 23 24.03 6.92 4.33
C ASP A 23 23.17 6.08 3.34
N GLU A 24 23.16 4.74 3.47
CA GLU A 24 22.29 3.84 2.71
C GLU A 24 21.89 2.60 3.53
N PHE A 25 20.61 2.49 3.91
CA PHE A 25 20.07 1.28 4.52
C PHE A 25 19.91 0.16 3.45
N PRO A 26 20.41 -1.06 3.67
CA PRO A 26 20.34 -2.15 2.69
C PRO A 26 18.97 -2.83 2.70
N PHE A 27 18.03 -2.30 1.91
CA PHE A 27 16.69 -2.89 1.78
C PHE A 27 16.75 -4.24 1.03
N ASP A 28 16.13 -5.26 1.60
CA ASP A 28 15.89 -6.53 0.89
C ASP A 28 14.77 -6.38 -0.16
N THR A 29 14.54 -7.45 -0.92
CA THR A 29 13.36 -7.55 -1.79
C THR A 29 12.09 -7.28 -1.00
N ARG A 30 11.16 -6.51 -1.59
CA ARG A 30 9.87 -6.19 -0.97
C ARG A 30 9.97 -5.40 0.33
N GLN A 31 11.05 -4.65 0.52
CA GLN A 31 11.19 -3.72 1.62
C GLN A 31 11.24 -2.28 1.13
N ILE A 32 10.58 -1.37 1.86
CA ILE A 32 10.66 0.08 1.63
C ILE A 32 10.81 0.83 2.95
N PRO A 33 11.40 2.04 2.93
CA PRO A 33 11.38 2.93 4.08
C PRO A 33 9.95 3.41 4.35
N LEU A 34 9.55 3.38 5.63
CA LEU A 34 8.30 3.91 6.16
C LEU A 34 8.61 5.10 7.08
N TYR A 35 8.39 6.30 6.55
CA TYR A 35 8.62 7.56 7.26
C TYR A 35 7.47 7.88 8.23
N ILE A 36 7.71 7.67 9.53
CA ILE A 36 6.72 7.92 10.59
C ILE A 36 6.69 9.41 10.93
N ASP A 37 7.84 9.97 11.27
CA ASP A 37 8.12 11.39 11.54
C ASP A 37 9.60 11.72 11.24
N ASP A 38 10.04 12.91 11.63
CA ASP A 38 11.40 13.41 11.33
C ASP A 38 12.50 12.64 12.09
N SER A 39 12.14 11.90 13.14
CA SER A 39 13.08 11.15 14.01
C SER A 39 12.98 9.64 13.86
N LEU A 40 11.93 9.13 13.20
CA LEU A 40 11.64 7.71 13.13
C LEU A 40 11.31 7.27 11.71
N THR A 41 12.21 6.46 11.14
CA THR A 41 11.99 5.72 9.91
C THR A 41 12.09 4.23 10.19
N MET A 42 11.10 3.46 9.76
CA MET A 42 11.07 2.00 9.92
C MET A 42 11.16 1.30 8.57
N VAL A 43 11.58 0.05 8.55
CA VAL A 43 11.57 -0.79 7.35
C VAL A 43 10.28 -1.57 7.28
N MET A 44 9.54 -1.36 6.20
CA MET A 44 8.28 -2.02 5.93
C MET A 44 8.48 -3.13 4.89
N GLU A 45 8.11 -4.36 5.25
CA GLU A 45 8.24 -5.56 4.43
C GLU A 45 6.88 -6.08 3.97
N PHE A 46 6.71 -6.33 2.66
CA PHE A 46 5.46 -6.88 2.11
C PHE A 46 5.44 -8.41 2.11
N SER A 47 4.29 -8.99 2.44
CA SER A 47 4.09 -10.45 2.53
C SER A 47 4.22 -11.18 1.18
N ASP A 48 4.81 -12.38 1.23
CA ASP A 48 4.86 -13.33 0.11
C ASP A 48 3.52 -13.98 -0.24
N SER A 49 2.55 -13.88 0.67
CA SER A 49 1.22 -14.47 0.50
C SER A 49 0.53 -14.04 -0.79
N MET A 50 0.87 -12.85 -1.30
CA MET A 50 0.29 -12.29 -2.53
C MET A 50 0.59 -13.10 -3.79
N LEU A 51 1.68 -13.88 -3.80
CA LEU A 51 2.06 -14.77 -4.92
C LEU A 51 1.76 -16.24 -4.65
N THR A 52 1.65 -16.65 -3.39
CA THR A 52 1.32 -18.03 -3.02
C THR A 52 -0.19 -18.23 -3.11
N LEU A 53 -0.67 -18.49 -4.32
CA LEU A 53 -2.02 -18.98 -4.52
C LEU A 53 -2.01 -20.51 -4.42
N ASP A 54 -2.91 -21.02 -3.59
CA ASP A 54 -3.24 -22.44 -3.57
C ASP A 54 -3.58 -22.88 -5.00
N LYS A 55 -2.87 -23.89 -5.49
CA LYS A 55 -3.07 -24.51 -6.82
C LYS A 55 -4.51 -24.96 -7.09
N GLN A 56 -5.38 -24.91 -6.09
CA GLN A 56 -6.78 -25.30 -6.11
C GLN A 56 -7.71 -24.31 -6.86
N GLN A 57 -7.30 -23.06 -7.11
CA GLN A 57 -8.15 -22.06 -7.80
C GLN A 57 -7.85 -21.87 -9.30
N ILE A 58 -6.85 -22.55 -9.85
CA ILE A 58 -6.43 -22.33 -11.25
C ILE A 58 -7.26 -23.20 -12.20
N ASP A 59 -7.98 -22.57 -13.12
CA ASP A 59 -8.63 -23.28 -14.23
C ASP A 59 -7.56 -23.84 -15.18
N ASN A 60 -7.33 -25.15 -15.08
CA ASN A 60 -6.35 -25.89 -15.88
C ASN A 60 -6.55 -25.72 -17.39
N LEU A 61 -7.78 -25.48 -17.87
CA LEU A 61 -8.04 -25.27 -19.30
C LEU A 61 -7.53 -23.89 -19.74
N GLN A 62 -7.77 -22.86 -18.94
CA GLN A 62 -7.30 -21.50 -19.23
C GLN A 62 -5.78 -21.41 -19.15
N LEU A 63 -5.17 -22.05 -18.15
CA LEU A 63 -3.72 -22.13 -18.03
C LEU A 63 -3.08 -22.80 -19.26
N LYS A 64 -3.65 -23.91 -19.75
CA LYS A 64 -3.14 -24.57 -20.98
C LYS A 64 -3.22 -23.67 -22.20
N LYS A 65 -4.35 -22.97 -22.40
CA LYS A 65 -4.51 -21.99 -23.50
C LYS A 65 -3.51 -20.84 -23.39
N PHE A 66 -3.28 -20.35 -22.18
CA PHE A 66 -2.30 -19.31 -21.92
C PHE A 66 -0.87 -19.79 -22.22
N ALA A 67 -0.49 -20.97 -21.71
CA ALA A 67 0.83 -21.56 -21.95
C ALA A 67 1.10 -21.77 -23.45
N GLN A 68 0.08 -22.16 -24.23
CA GLN A 68 0.20 -22.24 -25.68
C GLN A 68 0.52 -20.87 -26.31
N ARG A 69 -0.22 -19.82 -25.97
CA ARG A 69 0.04 -18.45 -26.49
C ARG A 69 1.41 -17.94 -26.08
N HIS A 70 1.78 -18.13 -24.81
CA HIS A 70 3.09 -17.78 -24.29
C HIS A 70 4.22 -18.46 -25.11
N SER A 71 4.08 -19.74 -25.42
CA SER A 71 5.06 -20.49 -26.23
C SER A 71 5.15 -20.06 -27.70
N MET A 72 4.14 -19.36 -28.22
CA MET A 72 4.14 -18.87 -29.60
C MET A 72 4.91 -17.56 -29.76
N LEU A 73 5.07 -16.79 -28.68
CA LEU A 73 5.84 -15.54 -28.71
C LEU A 73 7.34 -15.85 -28.72
N LYS A 74 8.07 -15.21 -29.63
CA LYS A 74 9.54 -15.25 -29.59
C LYS A 74 10.02 -14.45 -28.40
N GLU A 75 11.24 -14.75 -27.95
CA GLU A 75 11.88 -14.07 -26.82
C GLU A 75 11.88 -12.53 -26.97
N HIS A 76 12.13 -12.03 -28.18
CA HIS A 76 12.08 -10.60 -28.48
C HIS A 76 10.68 -10.00 -28.29
N ASP A 77 9.64 -10.65 -28.84
CA ASP A 77 8.26 -10.18 -28.76
C ASP A 77 7.72 -10.28 -27.32
N LEU A 78 8.14 -11.33 -26.60
CA LEU A 78 7.85 -11.47 -25.17
C LEU A 78 8.52 -10.37 -24.35
N SER A 79 9.77 -10.01 -24.64
CA SER A 79 10.45 -8.90 -23.97
C SER A 79 9.71 -7.58 -24.21
N ILE A 80 9.27 -7.31 -25.43
CA ILE A 80 8.49 -6.10 -25.74
C ILE A 80 7.14 -6.13 -25.00
N ALA A 81 6.47 -7.29 -24.96
CA ALA A 81 5.22 -7.47 -24.24
C ALA A 81 5.34 -7.24 -22.73
N MET A 82 6.51 -7.51 -22.17
CA MET A 82 6.79 -7.34 -20.75
C MET A 82 7.40 -5.98 -20.40
N MET A 83 7.27 -4.97 -21.27
CA MET A 83 7.73 -3.61 -21.01
C MET A 83 6.57 -2.63 -21.12
N VAL A 84 6.36 -1.84 -20.06
CA VAL A 84 5.41 -0.73 -20.06
C VAL A 84 6.06 0.53 -19.50
N THR A 85 5.71 1.67 -20.07
CA THR A 85 6.23 2.98 -19.69
C THR A 85 5.48 3.53 -18.48
N SER A 86 6.14 4.40 -17.71
CA SER A 86 5.49 5.17 -16.64
C SER A 86 4.23 5.90 -17.12
N ARG A 87 4.24 6.43 -18.35
CA ARG A 87 3.07 7.08 -18.98
C ARG A 87 1.87 6.14 -19.09
N GLU A 88 2.07 4.88 -19.49
CA GLU A 88 1.00 3.91 -19.62
C GLU A 88 0.42 3.51 -18.25
N VAL A 89 1.30 3.33 -17.26
CA VAL A 89 0.91 3.04 -15.87
C VAL A 89 0.09 4.20 -15.30
N PHE A 90 0.56 5.45 -15.42
CA PHE A 90 -0.12 6.62 -14.87
C PHE A 90 -1.41 6.98 -15.62
N ASN A 91 -1.47 6.75 -16.93
CA ASN A 91 -2.72 6.88 -17.69
C ASN A 91 -3.78 5.91 -17.14
N THR A 92 -3.41 4.64 -16.92
CA THR A 92 -4.30 3.63 -16.34
C THR A 92 -4.73 4.00 -14.92
N LEU A 93 -3.79 4.42 -14.07
CA LEU A 93 -4.04 4.92 -12.73
C LEU A 93 -5.08 6.05 -12.72
N SER A 94 -4.94 7.02 -13.64
CA SER A 94 -5.83 8.18 -13.72
C SER A 94 -7.28 7.83 -14.07
N GLN A 95 -7.48 6.77 -14.85
CA GLN A 95 -8.78 6.28 -15.30
C GLN A 95 -9.46 5.43 -14.22
N LEU A 96 -8.69 4.60 -13.52
CA LEU A 96 -9.21 3.61 -12.57
C LEU A 96 -9.41 4.19 -11.16
N VAL A 97 -8.54 5.10 -10.72
CA VAL A 97 -8.49 5.58 -9.33
C VAL A 97 -9.04 6.99 -9.22
N PRO A 98 -10.20 7.18 -8.57
CA PRO A 98 -10.82 8.51 -8.46
C PRO A 98 -10.17 9.41 -7.41
N CYS A 99 -9.47 8.83 -6.42
CA CYS A 99 -8.85 9.58 -5.34
C CYS A 99 -7.51 10.18 -5.78
N VAL A 100 -7.44 11.51 -5.84
CA VAL A 100 -6.20 12.24 -6.19
C VAL A 100 -5.05 11.93 -5.22
N GLY A 101 -5.34 11.74 -3.94
CA GLY A 101 -4.34 11.37 -2.92
C GLY A 101 -3.67 10.02 -3.24
N CYS A 102 -4.46 8.99 -3.55
CA CYS A 102 -3.94 7.69 -3.96
C CYS A 102 -3.09 7.81 -5.23
N ARG A 103 -3.55 8.56 -6.23
CA ARG A 103 -2.79 8.74 -7.48
C ARG A 103 -1.41 9.36 -7.23
N ARG A 104 -1.37 10.46 -6.45
CA ARG A 104 -0.10 11.12 -6.08
C ARG A 104 0.81 10.22 -5.25
N SER A 105 0.24 9.39 -4.37
CA SER A 105 1.02 8.46 -3.55
C SER A 105 1.67 7.37 -4.41
N VAL A 106 0.92 6.81 -5.38
CA VAL A 106 1.45 5.83 -6.34
C VAL A 106 2.52 6.44 -7.24
N GLU A 107 2.29 7.65 -7.76
CA GLU A 107 3.29 8.39 -8.55
C GLU A 107 4.57 8.66 -7.75
N ARG A 108 4.44 9.08 -6.48
CA ARG A 108 5.58 9.29 -5.56
C ARG A 108 6.37 8.00 -5.37
N LEU A 109 5.70 6.90 -5.02
CA LEU A 109 6.36 5.61 -4.81
C LEU A 109 7.05 5.14 -6.09
N PHE A 110 6.40 5.26 -7.25
CA PHE A 110 7.01 4.91 -8.54
C PHE A 110 8.32 5.68 -8.76
N THR A 111 8.31 7.01 -8.58
CA THR A 111 9.51 7.84 -8.75
C THR A 111 10.61 7.46 -7.76
N GLN A 112 10.28 7.21 -6.49
CA GLN A 112 11.25 6.76 -5.48
C GLN A 112 11.90 5.42 -5.87
N LEU A 113 11.15 4.49 -6.45
CA LEU A 113 11.69 3.22 -6.92
C LEU A 113 12.55 3.37 -8.18
N VAL A 114 12.25 4.33 -9.06
CA VAL A 114 13.12 4.68 -10.20
C VAL A 114 14.46 5.23 -9.72
N GLU A 115 14.44 6.11 -8.72
CA GLU A 115 15.63 6.79 -8.18
C GLU A 115 16.51 5.85 -7.35
N SER A 116 15.90 5.04 -6.48
CA SER A 116 16.62 4.13 -5.58
C SER A 116 17.02 2.79 -6.22
N GLY A 117 16.30 2.35 -7.26
CA GLY A 117 16.49 1.00 -7.82
C GLY A 117 16.07 -0.14 -6.87
N ASN A 118 15.36 0.18 -5.78
CA ASN A 118 14.97 -0.79 -4.76
C ASN A 118 14.05 -1.89 -5.34
N PRO A 119 14.32 -3.19 -5.09
CA PRO A 119 13.53 -4.32 -5.56
C PRO A 119 12.21 -4.54 -4.77
N ALA A 120 11.54 -3.47 -4.35
CA ALA A 120 10.34 -3.51 -3.52
C ALA A 120 9.13 -4.18 -4.21
N LEU A 121 9.08 -4.21 -5.54
CA LEU A 121 7.93 -4.69 -6.30
C LEU A 121 8.10 -6.12 -6.85
N ASP A 122 9.13 -6.86 -6.44
CA ASP A 122 9.41 -8.21 -6.96
C ASP A 122 8.12 -9.07 -7.03
N PRO A 123 7.80 -9.70 -8.18
CA PRO A 123 8.66 -9.95 -9.35
C PRO A 123 8.68 -8.81 -10.37
N LEU A 124 7.99 -7.70 -10.13
CA LEU A 124 8.06 -6.52 -10.97
C LEU A 124 9.34 -5.73 -10.65
N SER A 125 9.87 -5.05 -11.66
CA SER A 125 10.98 -4.12 -11.50
C SER A 125 10.73 -2.86 -12.31
N ILE A 126 11.28 -1.74 -11.84
CA ILE A 126 11.21 -0.46 -12.53
C ILE A 126 12.65 -0.04 -12.84
N GLY A 127 12.99 0.05 -14.12
CA GLY A 127 14.32 0.52 -14.55
C GLY A 127 14.46 2.04 -14.42
N ALA A 128 15.71 2.53 -14.41
CA ALA A 128 16.05 3.96 -14.29
C ALA A 128 15.39 4.89 -15.33
N LYS A 129 14.89 4.35 -16.45
CA LYS A 129 14.14 5.09 -17.48
C LYS A 129 12.62 5.14 -17.21
N GLY A 130 12.16 4.66 -16.05
CA GLY A 130 10.75 4.55 -15.72
C GLY A 130 10.02 3.47 -16.53
N ILE A 131 10.73 2.42 -16.94
CA ILE A 131 10.14 1.26 -17.63
C ILE A 131 9.85 0.20 -16.57
N LEU A 132 8.59 -0.18 -16.44
CA LEU A 132 8.15 -1.27 -15.58
C LEU A 132 8.17 -2.59 -16.37
N THR A 133 8.76 -3.62 -15.78
CA THR A 133 8.94 -4.94 -16.38
C THR A 133 8.90 -6.05 -15.32
N LEU A 134 9.13 -7.30 -15.73
CA LEU A 134 9.13 -8.49 -14.88
C LEU A 134 10.51 -9.12 -14.80
N SER A 135 10.77 -9.85 -13.71
CA SER A 135 11.96 -10.68 -13.61
C SER A 135 11.95 -11.77 -14.69
N HIS A 136 13.13 -12.07 -15.25
CA HIS A 136 13.27 -13.07 -16.31
C HIS A 136 12.75 -14.45 -15.90
N SER A 137 12.95 -14.84 -14.63
CA SER A 137 12.42 -16.08 -14.06
C SER A 137 10.89 -16.14 -14.01
N CYS A 138 10.21 -14.99 -13.94
CA CYS A 138 8.76 -14.91 -14.01
C CYS A 138 8.28 -14.91 -15.46
N MET A 139 8.93 -14.14 -16.33
CA MET A 139 8.57 -14.04 -17.75
C MET A 139 8.66 -15.37 -18.50
N SER A 140 9.66 -16.18 -18.18
CA SER A 140 9.93 -17.48 -18.82
C SER A 140 8.98 -18.60 -18.36
N ASP A 141 8.31 -18.43 -17.21
CA ASP A 141 7.42 -19.44 -16.63
C ASP A 141 5.95 -19.07 -16.88
N ALA A 142 5.33 -19.74 -17.84
CA ALA A 142 3.94 -19.51 -18.22
C ALA A 142 2.95 -19.66 -17.04
N ALA A 143 3.23 -20.55 -16.08
CA ALA A 143 2.36 -20.74 -14.93
C ALA A 143 2.47 -19.59 -13.94
N LYS A 144 3.69 -19.10 -13.65
CA LYS A 144 3.90 -17.91 -12.83
C LYS A 144 3.28 -16.68 -13.48
N LEU A 145 3.48 -16.49 -14.78
CA LEU A 145 2.96 -15.35 -15.52
C LEU A 145 1.43 -15.35 -15.57
N TYR A 146 0.82 -16.53 -15.80
CA TYR A 146 -0.64 -16.69 -15.73
C TYR A 146 -1.20 -16.34 -14.35
N THR A 147 -0.61 -16.89 -13.29
CA THR A 147 -1.00 -16.62 -11.91
C THR A 147 -0.94 -15.13 -11.62
N LEU A 148 0.16 -14.48 -12.01
CA LEU A 148 0.35 -13.05 -11.82
C LEU A 148 -0.73 -12.24 -12.56
N PHE A 149 -0.95 -12.50 -13.85
CA PHE A 149 -1.88 -11.71 -14.66
C PHE A 149 -3.35 -11.92 -14.32
N TYR A 150 -3.79 -13.17 -14.14
CA TYR A 150 -5.20 -13.49 -14.08
C TYR A 150 -5.72 -13.80 -12.67
N VAL A 151 -4.83 -14.12 -11.74
CA VAL A 151 -5.22 -14.39 -10.35
C VAL A 151 -4.83 -13.22 -9.45
N CYS A 152 -3.57 -12.78 -9.47
CA CYS A 152 -3.14 -11.60 -8.72
C CYS A 152 -3.73 -10.32 -9.36
N GLY A 153 -3.65 -10.16 -10.68
CA GLY A 153 -4.15 -8.97 -11.38
C GLY A 153 -5.65 -8.70 -11.18
N ALA A 154 -6.46 -9.74 -10.94
CA ALA A 154 -7.88 -9.59 -10.64
C ALA A 154 -8.15 -8.87 -9.30
N LYS A 155 -7.19 -8.89 -8.36
CA LYS A 155 -7.31 -8.22 -7.05
C LYS A 155 -7.33 -6.69 -7.17
N LEU A 156 -6.85 -6.11 -8.28
CA LEU A 156 -6.89 -4.67 -8.53
C LEU A 156 -8.31 -4.11 -8.43
N SER A 157 -9.26 -4.75 -9.11
CA SER A 157 -10.66 -4.31 -9.15
C SER A 157 -11.29 -4.32 -7.77
N GLY A 158 -11.09 -5.42 -7.01
CA GLY A 158 -11.58 -5.54 -5.64
C GLY A 158 -11.00 -4.47 -4.71
N MET A 159 -9.70 -4.19 -4.83
CA MET A 159 -9.05 -3.13 -4.07
C MET A 159 -9.61 -1.74 -4.41
N ILE A 160 -9.80 -1.42 -5.69
CA ILE A 160 -10.37 -0.13 -6.13
C ILE A 160 -11.83 0.03 -5.67
N GLU A 161 -12.60 -1.06 -5.69
CA GLU A 161 -13.99 -1.08 -5.21
C GLU A 161 -14.08 -0.90 -3.69
N ALA A 162 -13.12 -1.44 -2.95
CA ALA A 162 -13.02 -1.28 -1.51
C ALA A 162 -12.65 0.15 -1.08
N ILE A 163 -12.05 0.96 -1.96
CA ILE A 163 -11.78 2.38 -1.69
C ILE A 163 -13.12 3.11 -1.49
N PRO A 164 -13.41 3.66 -0.29
CA PRO A 164 -14.71 4.25 -0.02
C PRO A 164 -14.98 5.44 -0.94
N LYS A 165 -15.97 5.29 -1.82
CA LYS A 165 -16.44 6.33 -2.73
C LYS A 165 -17.39 7.25 -1.96
N SER A 166 -16.87 8.16 -1.14
CA SER A 166 -17.73 9.16 -0.48
C SER A 166 -18.49 9.97 -1.53
N LYS A 167 -19.82 10.08 -1.35
CA LYS A 167 -20.72 10.79 -2.27
C LYS A 167 -20.45 12.31 -2.33
N LYS A 168 -19.78 12.88 -1.33
CA LYS A 168 -19.49 14.33 -1.25
C LYS A 168 -18.07 14.68 -1.68
N ASN A 169 -17.11 13.77 -1.49
CA ASN A 169 -15.71 13.96 -1.86
C ASN A 169 -15.14 12.60 -2.26
N LYS A 170 -14.68 12.42 -3.50
CA LYS A 170 -14.11 11.16 -4.03
C LYS A 170 -12.77 10.74 -3.36
N ARG A 171 -12.57 11.04 -2.07
CA ARG A 171 -11.36 10.76 -1.29
C ARG A 171 -11.54 9.45 -0.52
N CYS A 172 -10.47 8.65 -0.43
CA CYS A 172 -10.44 7.45 0.40
C CYS A 172 -10.33 7.82 1.89
N GLN A 173 -10.50 6.84 2.78
CA GLN A 173 -10.37 7.07 4.23
C GLN A 173 -8.95 7.52 4.62
N LEU A 174 -7.92 6.90 4.03
CA LEU A 174 -6.52 7.23 4.32
C LEU A 174 -6.10 8.64 3.87
N HIS A 175 -6.83 9.24 2.93
CA HIS A 175 -6.62 10.63 2.47
C HIS A 175 -7.80 11.55 2.85
N SER A 176 -8.69 11.10 3.73
CA SER A 176 -9.72 11.94 4.36
C SER A 176 -9.15 12.57 5.64
N LEU A 177 -9.57 13.78 5.98
CA LEU A 177 -9.15 14.44 7.21
C LEU A 177 -9.61 13.68 8.49
N ASP A 178 -10.62 12.81 8.36
CA ASP A 178 -11.23 12.08 9.47
C ASP A 178 -10.37 10.93 10.04
N THR A 179 -9.35 10.48 9.32
CA THR A 179 -8.45 9.43 9.81
C THR A 179 -7.42 9.95 10.80
N HIS A 180 -7.09 11.25 10.76
CA HIS A 180 -6.07 11.87 11.62
C HIS A 180 -6.41 11.85 13.12
N LYS A 181 -7.67 11.62 13.49
CA LYS A 181 -8.04 11.53 14.90
C LYS A 181 -7.92 10.08 15.38
N PRO A 182 -7.16 9.82 16.46
CA PRO A 182 -7.16 8.52 17.10
C PRO A 182 -8.60 8.22 17.54
N LYS A 183 -9.15 7.10 17.07
CA LYS A 183 -10.46 6.61 17.49
C LYS A 183 -10.26 5.44 18.44
N PRO A 184 -11.06 5.31 19.51
CA PRO A 184 -10.96 4.18 20.47
C PRO A 184 -11.12 2.81 19.80
N LEU A 185 -11.81 2.78 18.65
CA LEU A 185 -12.12 1.57 17.89
C LEU A 185 -11.43 1.55 16.52
N GLY A 186 -10.50 2.47 16.24
CA GLY A 186 -9.85 2.63 14.94
C GLY A 186 -8.47 2.02 14.91
N GLY A 187 -8.37 0.76 14.49
CA GLY A 187 -7.12 -0.02 14.44
C GLY A 187 -6.75 -0.55 15.82
N ASN A 188 -6.84 -1.87 16.03
CA ASN A 188 -6.36 -2.44 17.28
C ASN A 188 -4.85 -2.21 17.30
N TRP A 189 -4.34 -1.48 18.29
CA TRP A 189 -2.90 -1.25 18.44
C TRP A 189 -2.12 -2.58 18.42
N MET A 190 -2.77 -3.68 18.85
CA MET A 190 -2.27 -5.05 18.72
C MET A 190 -1.98 -5.45 17.29
N ASP A 191 -2.81 -5.05 16.31
CA ASP A 191 -2.59 -5.39 14.90
C ASP A 191 -1.28 -4.81 14.37
N ILE A 192 -0.83 -3.68 14.92
CA ILE A 192 0.49 -3.10 14.61
C ILE A 192 1.58 -3.74 15.46
N TRP A 193 1.32 -3.89 16.75
CA TRP A 193 2.26 -4.48 17.69
C TRP A 193 2.69 -5.89 17.25
N GLU A 194 1.75 -6.71 16.78
CA GLU A 194 1.97 -8.08 16.30
C GLU A 194 2.84 -8.15 15.04
N VAL A 195 2.80 -7.14 14.17
CA VAL A 195 3.58 -7.12 12.92
C VAL A 195 4.95 -6.45 13.06
N MET A 196 5.25 -5.85 14.22
CA MET A 196 6.55 -5.26 14.54
C MET A 196 7.56 -6.30 15.02
N SER A 197 8.80 -6.19 14.53
CA SER A 197 9.97 -6.84 15.13
C SER A 197 10.26 -6.27 16.53
N GLN A 198 11.08 -6.99 17.30
CA GLN A 198 11.44 -6.52 18.64
C GLN A 198 12.18 -5.19 18.60
N GLU A 199 13.06 -4.98 17.62
CA GLU A 199 13.77 -3.70 17.45
C GLU A 199 12.79 -2.55 17.20
N CYS A 200 11.79 -2.73 16.32
CA CYS A 200 10.77 -1.70 16.10
C CYS A 200 9.96 -1.41 17.37
N ARG A 201 9.66 -2.43 18.18
CA ARG A 201 8.93 -2.24 19.45
C ARG A 201 9.77 -1.50 20.47
N ASP A 202 11.04 -1.85 20.60
CA ASP A 202 12.00 -1.19 21.50
C ASP A 202 12.10 0.31 21.19
N GLU A 203 12.09 0.67 19.91
CA GLU A 203 12.09 2.07 19.46
C GLU A 203 10.78 2.81 19.78
N VAL A 204 9.63 2.13 19.66
CA VAL A 204 8.31 2.71 19.99
C VAL A 204 8.21 3.04 21.48
N VAL A 205 8.75 2.18 22.34
CA VAL A 205 8.69 2.31 23.81
C VAL A 205 9.81 3.20 24.38
N LEU A 206 10.72 3.68 23.53
CA LEU A 206 11.71 4.69 23.87
C LEU A 206 11.10 6.09 23.65
N ILE A 207 10.93 6.84 24.72
CA ILE A 207 10.22 8.13 24.71
C ILE A 207 11.18 9.25 25.10
N ASP A 208 11.27 10.29 24.28
CA ASP A 208 11.95 11.55 24.66
C ASP A 208 11.19 12.26 25.78
N SER A 209 11.92 12.64 26.82
CA SER A 209 11.34 13.28 28.01
C SER A 209 10.65 14.62 27.69
N ASN A 210 11.13 15.40 26.72
CA ASN A 210 10.50 16.66 26.33
C ASN A 210 9.18 16.39 25.62
N PHE A 211 9.13 15.41 24.71
CA PHE A 211 7.86 15.04 24.08
C PHE A 211 6.82 14.53 25.08
N LEU A 212 7.23 13.78 26.11
CA LEU A 212 6.31 13.42 27.19
C LEU A 212 5.84 14.65 28.00
N LEU A 213 6.73 15.61 28.26
CA LEU A 213 6.39 16.84 28.95
C LEU A 213 5.34 17.64 28.16
N GLU A 214 5.49 17.75 26.84
CA GLU A 214 4.49 18.38 25.97
C GLU A 214 3.12 17.67 26.05
N THR A 215 3.10 16.34 26.03
CA THR A 215 1.88 15.55 26.24
C THR A 215 1.27 15.86 27.61
N LEU A 216 2.08 15.90 28.67
CA LEU A 216 1.65 16.17 30.04
C LEU A 216 1.05 17.57 30.18
N GLU A 217 1.69 18.61 29.64
CA GLU A 217 1.20 19.98 29.70
C GLU A 217 -0.13 20.15 28.96
N ASN A 218 -0.24 19.54 27.77
CA ASN A 218 -1.47 19.54 26.99
C ASN A 218 -2.60 18.81 27.73
N TYR A 219 -2.29 17.69 28.37
CA TYR A 219 -3.22 16.92 29.20
C TYR A 219 -3.71 17.74 30.41
N LEU A 220 -2.79 18.33 31.18
CA LEU A 220 -3.12 19.14 32.36
C LEU A 220 -3.95 20.37 32.00
N ARG A 221 -3.70 20.98 30.83
CA ARG A 221 -4.48 22.10 30.29
C ARG A 221 -5.89 21.65 29.89
N LYS A 222 -6.03 20.50 29.21
CA LYS A 222 -7.31 19.93 28.77
C LYS A 222 -8.24 19.63 29.96
N HIS A 223 -7.70 19.13 31.07
CA HIS A 223 -8.47 18.68 32.26
C HIS A 223 -8.55 19.69 33.41
N ARG A 224 -8.10 20.93 33.20
CA ARG A 224 -8.27 22.06 34.14
C ARG A 224 -7.77 21.80 35.56
N PHE A 225 -6.64 21.10 35.72
CA PHE A 225 -6.02 20.92 37.03
C PHE A 225 -5.73 22.27 37.70
N CYS A 226 -6.00 22.38 39.00
CA CYS A 226 -5.56 23.54 39.79
C CYS A 226 -4.03 23.57 39.92
N THR A 227 -3.45 24.73 40.24
CA THR A 227 -2.00 24.93 40.34
C THR A 227 -1.32 23.91 41.25
N ASP A 228 -1.89 23.62 42.42
CA ASP A 228 -1.30 22.67 43.37
C ASP A 228 -1.30 21.22 42.88
N CYS A 229 -2.30 20.83 42.09
CA CYS A 229 -2.32 19.49 41.50
C CYS A 229 -1.37 19.40 40.31
N LYS A 230 -1.28 20.45 39.47
CA LYS A 230 -0.30 20.55 38.38
C LYS A 230 1.13 20.39 38.90
N ASN A 231 1.46 21.09 39.99
CA ASN A 231 2.79 21.01 40.59
C ASN A 231 3.12 19.59 41.08
N LYS A 232 2.14 18.85 41.63
CA LYS A 232 2.36 17.45 42.03
C LYS A 232 2.59 16.54 40.82
N VAL A 233 1.83 16.72 39.75
CA VAL A 233 2.02 15.95 38.50
C VAL A 233 3.39 16.23 37.87
N LEU A 234 3.82 17.49 37.84
CA LEU A 234 5.16 17.85 37.37
C LEU A 234 6.27 17.31 38.28
N ARG A 235 6.06 17.28 39.61
CA ARG A 235 7.00 16.61 40.52
C ARG A 235 7.10 15.11 40.25
N ALA A 236 5.98 14.43 40.06
CA ALA A 236 5.96 13.00 39.72
C ALA A 236 6.69 12.73 38.39
N TYR A 237 6.49 13.59 37.38
CA TYR A 237 7.25 13.54 36.13
C TYR A 237 8.75 13.75 36.34
N ASN A 238 9.16 14.73 37.15
CA ASN A 238 10.59 14.97 37.46
C ASN A 238 11.22 13.78 38.19
N ILE A 239 10.45 13.05 39.01
CA ILE A 239 10.91 11.78 39.61
C ILE A 239 11.10 10.72 38.51
N LEU A 240 10.16 10.59 37.58
CA LEU A 240 10.24 9.62 36.48
C LEU A 240 11.49 9.82 35.62
N ILE A 241 11.85 11.06 35.29
CA ILE A 241 13.03 11.36 34.45
C ILE A 241 14.35 11.36 35.23
N GLY A 242 14.31 11.25 36.56
CA GLY A 242 15.49 11.22 37.42
C GLY A 242 16.01 12.60 37.87
N ASP A 243 15.27 13.68 37.61
CA ASP A 243 15.61 15.04 38.04
C ASP A 243 15.28 15.29 39.53
N LEU A 244 14.44 14.45 40.13
CA LEU A 244 14.07 14.52 41.55
C LEU A 244 14.22 13.15 42.22
N ASP A 245 14.85 13.13 43.40
CA ASP A 245 15.01 11.91 44.19
C ASP A 245 13.68 11.43 44.80
N CYS A 246 13.27 10.22 44.42
CA CYS A 246 12.04 9.59 44.87
C CYS A 246 12.02 9.32 46.38
N SER A 247 13.19 9.11 47.02
CA SER A 247 13.29 8.77 48.44
C SER A 247 12.82 9.91 49.36
N THR A 248 12.84 11.14 48.82
CA THR A 248 12.49 12.35 49.56
C THR A 248 11.00 12.73 49.45
N GLU A 249 10.26 12.07 48.55
CA GLU A 249 8.89 12.46 48.23
C GLU A 249 7.86 11.63 49.00
N LYS A 250 7.15 12.29 49.93
CA LYS A 250 6.15 11.63 50.77
C LYS A 250 4.95 11.18 49.93
N GLY A 251 4.64 9.89 50.03
CA GLY A 251 3.51 9.25 49.34
C GLY A 251 3.86 8.70 47.96
N TYR A 252 5.13 8.75 47.56
CA TYR A 252 5.62 8.12 46.35
C TYR A 252 5.41 6.60 46.43
N CYS A 253 4.89 6.02 45.35
CA CYS A 253 4.66 4.59 45.22
C CYS A 253 5.57 4.03 44.12
N ALA A 254 6.60 3.26 44.51
CA ALA A 254 7.56 2.67 43.58
C ALA A 254 6.89 1.68 42.60
N ALA A 255 5.89 0.93 43.07
CA ALA A 255 5.16 -0.06 42.26
C ALA A 255 4.45 0.56 41.05
N LEU A 256 4.05 1.85 41.12
CA LEU A 256 3.43 2.54 39.98
C LEU A 256 4.40 2.78 38.82
N TYR A 257 5.69 2.97 39.11
CA TYR A 257 6.73 3.19 38.10
C TYR A 257 7.57 1.94 37.84
N GLU A 258 7.14 0.79 38.35
CA GLU A 258 7.74 -0.50 37.99
C GLU A 258 7.59 -0.73 36.47
N GLY A 259 8.66 -1.21 35.83
CA GLY A 259 8.71 -1.35 34.37
C GLY A 259 9.07 -0.06 33.62
N LEU A 260 9.34 1.05 34.31
CA LEU A 260 9.85 2.29 33.70
C LEU A 260 11.30 2.53 34.13
N ARG A 261 12.14 2.99 33.20
CA ARG A 261 13.51 3.42 33.49
C ARG A 261 13.80 4.72 32.76
N CYS A 262 14.64 5.58 33.34
CA CYS A 262 15.13 6.77 32.66
C CYS A 262 16.60 6.64 32.26
N CYS A 263 16.98 7.33 31.20
CA CYS A 263 18.35 7.62 30.83
C CYS A 263 18.55 9.15 30.94
N PRO A 264 18.98 9.68 32.11
CA PRO A 264 19.03 11.13 32.33
C PRO A 264 19.95 11.87 31.36
N HIS A 265 21.04 11.23 30.93
CA HIS A 265 22.01 11.83 30.00
C HIS A 265 21.46 12.01 28.59
N GLU A 266 20.74 11.01 28.09
CA GLU A 266 20.12 11.04 26.76
C GLU A 266 18.70 11.61 26.81
N ARG A 267 18.17 11.88 28.01
CA ARG A 267 16.84 12.43 28.26
C ARG A 267 15.72 11.52 27.73
N HIS A 268 15.93 10.22 27.78
CA HIS A 268 14.98 9.19 27.35
C HIS A 268 14.31 8.48 28.53
N ILE A 269 13.10 7.99 28.29
CA ILE A 269 12.34 7.11 29.16
C ILE A 269 12.15 5.79 28.42
N HIS A 270 12.59 4.69 29.03
CA HIS A 270 12.41 3.33 28.56
C HIS A 270 11.18 2.74 29.24
N VAL A 271 10.15 2.47 28.44
CA VAL A 271 8.94 1.78 28.90
C VAL A 271 9.11 0.27 28.69
N CYS A 272 8.66 -0.55 29.64
CA CYS A 272 8.69 -2.01 29.50
C CYS A 272 7.97 -2.44 28.21
N CYS A 273 8.66 -3.24 27.40
CA CYS A 273 8.18 -3.67 26.09
C CYS A 273 7.26 -4.91 26.16
N GLU A 274 6.82 -5.32 27.35
CA GLU A 274 5.88 -6.43 27.49
C GLU A 274 4.48 -6.03 27.03
N THR A 275 3.86 -6.87 26.20
CA THR A 275 2.54 -6.59 25.60
C THR A 275 1.47 -6.28 26.65
N ASP A 276 1.45 -7.00 27.78
CA ASP A 276 0.47 -6.78 28.85
C ASP A 276 0.70 -5.42 29.54
N PHE A 277 1.96 -5.00 29.69
CA PHE A 277 2.30 -3.70 30.25
C PHE A 277 1.87 -2.55 29.33
N ILE A 278 2.13 -2.70 28.02
CA ILE A 278 1.67 -1.75 27.00
C ILE A 278 0.14 -1.70 26.94
N ALA A 279 -0.53 -2.85 26.95
CA ALA A 279 -1.99 -2.94 27.00
C ALA A 279 -2.56 -2.19 28.22
N HIS A 280 -1.92 -2.35 29.38
CA HIS A 280 -2.31 -1.65 30.59
C HIS A 280 -2.18 -0.12 30.42
N LEU A 281 -1.04 0.38 29.96
CA LEU A 281 -0.84 1.82 29.71
C LEU A 281 -1.83 2.40 28.70
N LEU A 282 -2.05 1.71 27.59
CA LEU A 282 -3.00 2.14 26.56
C LEU A 282 -4.44 2.12 27.07
N GLY A 283 -4.82 1.13 27.88
CA GLY A 283 -6.14 1.06 28.52
C GLY A 283 -6.42 2.24 29.46
N ARG A 284 -5.38 2.78 30.11
CA ARG A 284 -5.51 4.01 30.92
C ARG A 284 -5.78 5.26 30.07
N ALA A 285 -5.22 5.30 28.86
CA ALA A 285 -5.37 6.41 27.93
C ALA A 285 -6.66 6.34 27.10
N GLU A 286 -7.25 5.16 26.91
CA GLU A 286 -8.48 4.96 26.12
C GLU A 286 -9.62 5.95 26.42
N PRO A 287 -9.93 6.29 27.70
CA PRO A 287 -10.98 7.28 28.02
C PRO A 287 -10.73 8.66 27.42
N GLU A 288 -9.48 9.02 27.12
CA GLU A 288 -9.10 10.30 26.55
C GLU A 288 -9.48 10.46 25.07
N PHE A 289 -9.75 9.34 24.39
CA PHE A 289 -10.11 9.25 22.99
C PHE A 289 -11.59 8.90 22.77
N ALA A 290 -12.30 8.41 23.81
CA ALA A 290 -13.68 7.91 23.74
C ALA A 290 -14.77 8.95 23.41
N GLY A 291 -14.41 10.21 23.15
CA GLY A 291 -15.32 11.22 22.58
C GLY A 291 -16.48 11.67 23.47
N GLY A 292 -16.62 11.13 24.67
CA GLY A 292 -17.71 11.43 25.62
C GLY A 292 -17.23 11.89 27.01
N TYR A 293 -15.93 11.92 27.27
CA TYR A 293 -15.41 12.42 28.55
C TYR A 293 -15.44 13.95 28.53
N GLU A 294 -16.49 14.50 29.16
CA GLU A 294 -16.61 15.93 29.46
C GLU A 294 -15.31 16.46 30.09
N ARG A 295 -15.03 17.75 29.88
CA ARG A 295 -13.94 18.50 30.54
C ARG A 295 -14.18 18.59 32.05
N ARG A 296 -14.16 17.45 32.74
CA ARG A 296 -14.30 17.36 34.18
C ARG A 296 -13.00 17.82 34.80
N GLU A 297 -13.13 18.58 35.88
CA GLU A 297 -11.98 18.96 36.69
C GLU A 297 -11.39 17.68 37.30
N ARG A 298 -10.12 17.43 36.99
CA ARG A 298 -9.33 16.36 37.62
C ARG A 298 -8.43 16.95 38.70
N HIS A 299 -8.17 16.15 39.73
CA HIS A 299 -7.34 16.54 40.85
C HIS A 299 -6.38 15.42 41.25
N ALA A 300 -5.09 15.75 41.30
CA ALA A 300 -4.06 14.91 41.90
C ALA A 300 -3.77 15.43 43.31
N LYS A 301 -4.52 14.93 44.31
CA LYS A 301 -4.42 15.42 45.70
C LYS A 301 -3.16 14.90 46.40
N THR A 302 -2.70 13.73 46.01
CA THR A 302 -1.54 13.02 46.54
C THR A 302 -0.57 12.69 45.40
N ILE A 303 0.69 12.39 45.73
CA ILE A 303 1.73 12.18 44.72
C ILE A 303 1.54 10.85 43.97
N ASP A 304 1.01 9.80 44.59
CA ASP A 304 0.61 8.54 43.94
C ASP A 304 -0.45 8.79 42.87
N ILE A 305 -1.50 9.57 43.16
CA ILE A 305 -2.48 9.99 42.14
C ILE A 305 -1.79 10.81 41.05
N ALA A 306 -0.79 11.63 41.40
CA ALA A 306 -0.03 12.37 40.41
C ALA A 306 0.81 11.45 39.50
N GLN A 307 1.40 10.37 40.04
CA GLN A 307 2.07 9.33 39.27
C GLN A 307 1.10 8.64 38.30
N GLU A 308 -0.11 8.33 38.76
CA GLU A 308 -1.18 7.73 37.93
C GLU A 308 -1.55 8.62 36.73
N GLU A 309 -1.53 9.94 36.89
CA GLU A 309 -1.74 10.90 35.77
C GLU A 309 -0.55 10.93 34.81
N VAL A 310 0.69 10.79 35.30
CA VAL A 310 1.88 10.64 34.44
C VAL A 310 1.80 9.34 33.62
N LEU A 311 1.39 8.22 34.23
CA LEU A 311 1.16 6.96 33.52
C LEU A 311 0.07 7.08 32.44
N THR A 312 -0.99 7.83 32.73
CA THR A 312 -2.02 8.15 31.72
C THR A 312 -1.41 8.91 30.55
N CYS A 313 -0.52 9.88 30.80
CA CYS A 313 0.16 10.63 29.75
C CYS A 313 1.14 9.79 28.92
N LEU A 314 1.87 8.86 29.55
CA LEU A 314 2.67 7.85 28.83
C LEU A 314 1.80 7.02 27.90
N GLY A 315 0.64 6.55 28.39
CA GLY A 315 -0.35 5.83 27.59
C GLY A 315 -0.86 6.65 26.40
N ILE A 316 -1.17 7.94 26.59
CA ILE A 316 -1.60 8.85 25.51
C ILE A 316 -0.50 8.96 24.46
N HIS A 317 0.75 9.21 24.88
CA HIS A 317 1.89 9.35 23.99
C HIS A 317 2.09 8.10 23.13
N LEU A 318 2.11 6.91 23.75
CA LEU A 318 2.24 5.63 23.06
C LEU A 318 1.06 5.36 22.13
N TYR A 319 -0.17 5.68 22.56
CA TYR A 319 -1.37 5.50 21.73
C TYR A 319 -1.28 6.33 20.45
N GLU A 320 -0.92 7.60 20.56
CA GLU A 320 -0.77 8.51 19.42
C GLU A 320 0.36 8.07 18.49
N ARG A 321 1.49 7.61 19.04
CA ARG A 321 2.62 7.08 18.27
C ARG A 321 2.24 5.81 17.50
N LEU A 322 1.63 4.83 18.17
CA LEU A 322 1.15 3.60 17.54
C LEU A 322 0.08 3.86 16.48
N HIS A 323 -0.84 4.80 16.75
CA HIS A 323 -1.86 5.21 15.77
C HIS A 323 -1.23 5.86 14.54
N ARG A 324 -0.21 6.70 14.72
CA ARG A 324 0.55 7.30 13.61
C ARG A 324 1.23 6.22 12.77
N ILE A 325 1.87 5.25 13.42
CA ILE A 325 2.51 4.13 12.73
C ILE A 325 1.46 3.31 11.97
N TRP A 326 0.33 3.00 12.59
CA TRP A 326 -0.78 2.31 11.93
C TRP A 326 -1.23 3.03 10.66
N GLN A 327 -1.47 4.34 10.74
CA GLN A 327 -1.90 5.14 9.59
C GLN A 327 -0.88 5.10 8.45
N LYS A 328 0.40 5.31 8.78
CA LYS A 328 1.50 5.32 7.82
C LYS A 328 1.65 3.97 7.14
N LEU A 329 1.67 2.89 7.93
CA LEU A 329 1.76 1.52 7.44
C LEU A 329 0.62 1.22 6.46
N ARG A 330 -0.64 1.52 6.84
CA ARG A 330 -1.80 1.28 5.97
C ARG A 330 -1.78 2.12 4.70
N ALA A 331 -1.31 3.37 4.78
CA ALA A 331 -1.23 4.25 3.63
C ALA A 331 -0.18 3.79 2.61
N GLU A 332 1.02 3.44 3.07
CA GLU A 332 2.06 2.91 2.19
C GLU A 332 1.71 1.50 1.68
N GLU A 333 1.06 0.67 2.49
CA GLU A 333 0.62 -0.67 2.10
C GLU A 333 -0.36 -0.61 0.93
N GLN A 334 -1.38 0.22 1.06
CA GLN A 334 -2.34 0.43 -0.01
C GLN A 334 -1.66 1.02 -1.25
N THR A 335 -0.72 1.94 -1.07
CA THR A 335 0.01 2.58 -2.18
C THR A 335 0.83 1.56 -2.95
N TRP A 336 1.57 0.71 -2.24
CA TRP A 336 2.36 -0.37 -2.83
C TRP A 336 1.48 -1.39 -3.55
N GLN A 337 0.40 -1.86 -2.92
CA GLN A 337 -0.54 -2.81 -3.54
C GLN A 337 -1.14 -2.21 -4.82
N MET A 338 -1.56 -0.95 -4.78
CA MET A 338 -2.05 -0.22 -5.96
C MET A 338 -1.03 -0.19 -7.08
N LEU A 339 0.21 0.20 -6.79
CA LEU A 339 1.28 0.24 -7.78
C LEU A 339 1.55 -1.16 -8.36
N PHE A 340 1.69 -2.17 -7.51
CA PHE A 340 1.95 -3.54 -7.91
C PHE A 340 0.87 -4.06 -8.87
N TYR A 341 -0.40 -3.99 -8.46
CA TYR A 341 -1.50 -4.50 -9.27
C TYR A 341 -1.75 -3.70 -10.54
N LEU A 342 -1.50 -2.38 -10.53
CA LEU A 342 -1.52 -1.56 -11.76
C LEU A 342 -0.42 -1.97 -12.74
N GLY A 343 0.79 -2.24 -12.23
CA GLY A 343 1.90 -2.76 -13.04
C GLY A 343 1.55 -4.10 -13.68
N VAL A 344 1.00 -5.02 -12.90
CA VAL A 344 0.49 -6.32 -13.38
C VAL A 344 -0.57 -6.16 -14.47
N ASP A 345 -1.58 -5.31 -14.27
CA ASP A 345 -2.64 -5.10 -15.26
C ASP A 345 -2.12 -4.42 -16.54
N ALA A 346 -1.20 -3.48 -16.42
CA ALA A 346 -0.57 -2.83 -17.58
C ALA A 346 0.23 -3.84 -18.42
N LEU A 347 1.05 -4.68 -17.78
CA LEU A 347 1.82 -5.73 -18.45
C LEU A 347 0.90 -6.78 -19.10
N ARG A 348 -0.16 -7.20 -18.40
CA ARG A 348 -1.15 -8.12 -18.94
C ARG A 348 -1.79 -7.57 -20.22
N LYS A 349 -2.20 -6.30 -20.21
CA LYS A 349 -2.78 -5.65 -21.41
C LYS A 349 -1.78 -5.57 -22.56
N SER A 350 -0.52 -5.24 -22.27
CA SER A 350 0.55 -5.22 -23.28
C SER A 350 0.75 -6.61 -23.91
N PHE A 351 0.81 -7.65 -23.07
CA PHE A 351 0.90 -9.05 -23.50
C PHE A 351 -0.29 -9.47 -24.37
N GLU A 352 -1.51 -9.15 -23.98
CA GLU A 352 -2.72 -9.49 -24.74
C GLU A 352 -2.71 -8.82 -26.12
N ILE A 353 -2.27 -7.55 -26.22
CA ILE A 353 -2.17 -6.83 -27.49
C ILE A 353 -1.15 -7.49 -28.43
N ILE A 354 0.04 -7.84 -27.92
CA ILE A 354 1.11 -8.44 -28.73
C ILE A 354 0.78 -9.89 -29.11
N SER A 355 0.22 -10.66 -28.19
CA SER A 355 -0.24 -12.04 -28.47
C SER A 355 -1.28 -12.07 -29.57
N VAL A 356 -2.24 -11.13 -29.58
CA VAL A 356 -3.26 -11.04 -30.63
C VAL A 356 -2.67 -10.60 -31.98
N ARG A 357 -1.61 -9.79 -32.00
CA ARG A 357 -0.90 -9.42 -33.24
C ARG A 357 -0.19 -10.62 -33.84
N GLU A 358 0.53 -11.39 -33.02
CA GLU A 358 1.21 -12.61 -33.47
C GLU A 358 0.20 -13.66 -33.94
N ASP A 359 -0.88 -13.91 -33.20
CA ASP A 359 -1.95 -14.82 -33.63
C ASP A 359 -2.43 -14.48 -35.06
N LYS A 360 -2.76 -13.20 -35.32
CA LYS A 360 -3.17 -12.72 -36.64
C LYS A 360 -2.09 -12.91 -37.72
N MET A 361 -0.81 -12.65 -37.40
CA MET A 361 0.29 -12.87 -38.33
C MET A 361 0.52 -14.36 -38.64
N THR A 362 0.38 -15.26 -37.66
CA THR A 362 0.39 -16.71 -37.91
C THR A 362 -0.78 -17.18 -38.75
N TYR A 363 -1.98 -16.63 -38.57
CA TYR A 363 -3.13 -16.92 -39.44
C TYR A 363 -2.85 -16.50 -40.90
N LEU A 364 -2.24 -15.33 -41.10
CA LEU A 364 -1.86 -14.84 -42.44
C LEU A 364 -0.67 -15.58 -43.07
N ARG A 365 0.16 -16.25 -42.26
CA ARG A 365 1.32 -17.05 -42.74
C ARG A 365 1.00 -18.53 -42.97
N ARG A 366 -0.20 -19.03 -42.66
CA ARG A 366 -0.57 -20.41 -43.01
C ARG A 366 -0.65 -20.52 -44.54
N PRO A 367 0.18 -21.37 -45.19
CA PRO A 367 0.12 -21.59 -46.64
C PRO A 367 -1.11 -22.39 -47.08
N ASP A 368 -1.91 -22.91 -46.14
CA ASP A 368 -2.91 -23.93 -46.43
C ASP A 368 -4.31 -23.33 -46.45
N LEU A 369 -4.57 -22.50 -47.47
CA LEU A 369 -5.90 -22.29 -48.08
C LEU A 369 -5.79 -21.66 -49.47
N SER A 370 -4.71 -21.98 -50.20
CA SER A 370 -4.57 -21.68 -51.62
C SER A 370 -4.26 -22.94 -52.42
N THR A 371 -5.21 -23.85 -52.51
CA THR A 371 -5.43 -24.65 -53.72
C THR A 371 -6.92 -24.94 -53.82
N ASP A 372 -7.48 -24.60 -54.97
CA ASP A 372 -8.85 -24.83 -55.42
C ASP A 372 -9.93 -23.80 -55.06
N LEU A 373 -9.69 -22.54 -55.43
CA LEU A 373 -10.77 -21.68 -55.92
C LEU A 373 -10.37 -21.08 -57.27
N THR A 374 -11.07 -21.52 -58.31
CA THR A 374 -11.07 -20.90 -59.65
C THR A 374 -11.28 -19.39 -59.58
N PRO A 375 -10.70 -18.60 -60.48
CA PRO A 375 -10.75 -17.13 -60.44
C PRO A 375 -12.11 -16.63 -60.90
N ALA A 376 -13.12 -16.68 -60.04
CA ALA A 376 -14.45 -16.14 -60.34
C ALA A 376 -15.26 -15.76 -59.09
N SER A 377 -14.65 -15.18 -58.04
CA SER A 377 -15.38 -14.38 -57.04
C SER A 377 -14.44 -13.73 -56.03
N ALA A 378 -13.53 -12.85 -56.48
CA ALA A 378 -12.90 -11.91 -55.55
C ALA A 378 -13.95 -10.84 -55.19
N HIS A 379 -14.61 -11.00 -54.04
CA HIS A 379 -15.62 -10.03 -53.60
C HIS A 379 -14.90 -8.69 -53.29
N PRO A 380 -15.35 -7.55 -53.85
CA PRO A 380 -14.68 -6.24 -53.72
C PRO A 380 -14.47 -5.71 -52.29
N ALA A 381 -15.02 -6.39 -51.28
CA ALA A 381 -14.92 -6.04 -49.88
C ALA A 381 -13.56 -6.41 -49.26
N VAL A 382 -12.95 -7.53 -49.67
CA VAL A 382 -11.69 -8.02 -49.07
C VAL A 382 -10.51 -7.15 -49.49
N ALA A 383 -10.51 -6.70 -50.76
CA ALA A 383 -9.51 -5.75 -51.26
C ALA A 383 -9.62 -4.37 -50.58
N LYS A 384 -10.85 -3.92 -50.27
CA LYS A 384 -11.06 -2.65 -49.56
C LYS A 384 -10.60 -2.67 -48.12
N VAL A 385 -10.73 -3.81 -47.42
CA VAL A 385 -10.25 -3.97 -46.04
C VAL A 385 -8.72 -4.00 -45.98
N ALA A 386 -8.07 -4.68 -46.94
CA ALA A 386 -6.61 -4.70 -47.04
C ALA A 386 -6.04 -3.30 -47.36
N ASP A 387 -6.68 -2.55 -48.27
CA ASP A 387 -6.27 -1.19 -48.66
C ASP A 387 -6.51 -0.18 -47.52
N ALA A 388 -7.60 -0.32 -46.76
CA ALA A 388 -7.86 0.49 -45.57
C ALA A 388 -6.86 0.21 -44.44
N TYR A 389 -6.40 -1.04 -44.30
CA TYR A 389 -5.38 -1.41 -43.31
C TYR A 389 -4.00 -0.88 -43.69
N ALA A 390 -3.62 -0.96 -44.98
CA ALA A 390 -2.36 -0.40 -45.48
C ALA A 390 -2.30 1.13 -45.28
N LYS A 391 -3.41 1.84 -45.55
CA LYS A 391 -3.51 3.29 -45.31
C LYS A 391 -3.54 3.67 -43.83
N ALA A 392 -3.94 2.77 -42.94
CA ALA A 392 -3.92 3.00 -41.49
C ALA A 392 -2.51 2.88 -40.90
N VAL A 393 -1.64 2.07 -41.50
CA VAL A 393 -0.24 1.91 -41.09
C VAL A 393 0.59 3.15 -41.46
N ASP A 394 0.33 3.77 -42.61
CA ASP A 394 1.03 4.99 -43.07
C ASP A 394 0.63 6.28 -42.29
N CYS A 395 -0.48 6.26 -41.55
CA CYS A 395 -1.00 7.45 -40.86
C CYS A 395 -0.48 7.60 -39.41
N GLN A 396 0.31 6.66 -38.90
CA GLN A 396 0.83 6.70 -37.52
C GLN A 396 1.95 7.75 -37.31
N ASP A 397 2.52 8.29 -38.38
CA ASP A 397 3.64 9.25 -38.32
C ASP A 397 3.24 10.73 -38.26
N ASN A 398 1.94 11.08 -38.30
CA ASN A 398 1.51 12.49 -38.20
C ASN A 398 0.28 12.68 -37.30
N LEU A 399 0.51 12.80 -35.99
CA LEU A 399 -0.51 13.08 -34.99
C LEU A 399 -0.81 14.59 -34.87
N LYS A 400 -1.95 15.02 -35.43
CA LYS A 400 -2.76 16.10 -34.86
C LYS A 400 -4.25 15.71 -34.86
N SER A 401 -4.79 15.52 -33.65
CA SER A 401 -6.20 15.38 -33.27
C SER A 401 -6.87 13.99 -33.43
N PRO A 402 -7.61 13.52 -32.40
CA PRO A 402 -8.43 12.31 -32.47
C PRO A 402 -9.85 12.58 -33.02
N CYS A 403 -10.57 11.50 -33.35
CA CYS A 403 -12.04 11.43 -33.50
C CYS A 403 -12.70 11.55 -34.89
N SER A 404 -12.26 10.79 -35.89
CA SER A 404 -13.11 10.42 -37.05
C SER A 404 -13.03 8.94 -37.47
N TRP A 405 -11.91 8.27 -37.16
CA TRP A 405 -11.66 6.89 -37.61
C TRP A 405 -12.49 5.82 -36.88
N LEU A 406 -12.82 6.02 -35.61
CA LEU A 406 -13.66 5.08 -34.83
C LEU A 406 -15.12 5.06 -35.30
N GLN A 407 -15.65 6.17 -35.83
CA GLN A 407 -17.01 6.23 -36.37
C GLN A 407 -17.11 5.53 -37.74
N ASN A 408 -16.12 5.73 -38.62
CA ASN A 408 -16.12 5.08 -39.95
C ASN A 408 -15.92 3.56 -39.87
N LEU A 409 -15.20 3.07 -38.85
CA LEU A 409 -15.02 1.63 -38.62
C LEU A 409 -16.31 0.97 -38.13
N ALA A 410 -17.10 1.67 -37.29
CA ALA A 410 -18.39 1.21 -36.82
C ALA A 410 -19.43 1.14 -37.96
N GLU A 411 -19.50 2.17 -38.81
CA GLU A 411 -20.41 2.17 -39.98
C GLU A 411 -20.06 1.08 -41.00
N SER A 412 -18.77 0.81 -41.23
CA SER A 412 -18.35 -0.26 -42.16
C SER A 412 -18.65 -1.68 -41.63
N LEU A 413 -18.63 -1.86 -40.31
CA LEU A 413 -19.00 -3.13 -39.66
C LEU A 413 -20.51 -3.34 -39.61
N GLU A 414 -21.32 -2.28 -39.52
CA GLU A 414 -22.79 -2.37 -39.60
C GLU A 414 -23.29 -2.72 -41.02
N ILE A 415 -22.67 -2.17 -42.07
CA ILE A 415 -23.00 -2.52 -43.46
C ILE A 415 -22.71 -4.02 -43.73
N SER A 416 -21.66 -4.56 -43.11
CA SER A 416 -21.31 -5.98 -43.24
C SER A 416 -22.26 -6.92 -42.47
N ARG A 417 -22.86 -6.45 -41.36
CA ARG A 417 -23.89 -7.19 -40.62
C ARG A 417 -25.25 -7.19 -41.32
N GLY A 418 -25.62 -6.11 -42.02
CA GLY A 418 -26.87 -6.03 -42.78
C GLY A 418 -26.93 -6.99 -43.98
N ALA A 419 -25.79 -7.22 -44.65
CA ALA A 419 -25.72 -8.11 -45.81
C ALA A 419 -25.74 -9.61 -45.46
N ALA A 420 -25.46 -9.97 -44.20
CA ALA A 420 -25.42 -11.37 -43.76
C ALA A 420 -26.78 -11.92 -43.28
N VAL A 421 -27.81 -11.06 -43.12
CA VAL A 421 -29.13 -11.45 -42.56
C VAL A 421 -30.23 -11.59 -43.63
N SER A 422 -29.99 -11.18 -44.89
CA SER A 422 -30.98 -11.34 -45.98
C SER A 422 -30.68 -12.51 -46.94
N GLY A 423 -29.90 -13.50 -46.49
CA GLY A 423 -29.53 -14.66 -47.29
C GLY A 423 -29.50 -15.95 -46.48
N PHE A 424 -30.60 -16.26 -45.79
CA PHE A 424 -30.98 -17.61 -45.35
C PHE A 424 -32.50 -17.73 -45.33
#